data_AF-A0A972Z094-F1
#
_entry.id   AF-A0A972Z094-F1
#
_cell.length_a   1.000
_cell.length_b   1.000
_cell.length_c   1.000
_cell.angle_alpha   90.00
_cell.angle_beta   90.00
_cell.angle_gamma   90.00
#
_symmetry.space_group_name_H-M   'P 1'
#
loop_
_entity.id
_entity.type
_entity.pdbx_description
1 polymer ?
#
loop_
_entity_poly.entity_id
_entity_poly.type
_entity_poly.pdbx_seq_one_letter_code
_entity_poly.pdbx_strand_id
1 'polypeptide(L)' 'MNLKGMSEQGMYKMTKLVHAFPMNRAEYNQMRGWTVLLKEDPEDKGMLVVTDMDTEDEHICWKTLAVFESSFKMITTEE' A
#
# COMPACT_ATOMS: atom_id res chain seq x y z
N MET A 1 10.50 26.83 -11.27
CA MET A 1 11.28 25.61 -11.60
C MET A 1 11.02 25.26 -13.05
N ASN A 2 12.05 25.22 -13.90
CA ASN A 2 11.95 24.98 -15.34
C ASN A 2 12.08 23.47 -15.59
N LEU A 3 11.02 22.80 -16.04
CA LEU A 3 10.96 21.33 -16.24
C LEU A 3 11.56 20.87 -17.59
N LYS A 4 12.52 21.61 -18.15
CA LYS A 4 12.99 21.45 -19.54
C LYS A 4 13.98 20.31 -19.79
N GLY A 5 14.06 19.32 -18.90
CA GLY A 5 15.07 18.25 -18.95
C GLY A 5 14.61 16.88 -18.47
N MET A 6 13.32 16.62 -18.32
CA MET A 6 12.84 15.27 -18.02
C MET A 6 12.79 14.48 -19.34
N SER A 7 13.72 13.54 -19.47
CA SER A 7 13.72 12.51 -20.51
C SER A 7 12.33 11.90 -20.70
N GLU A 8 12.02 11.53 -21.94
CA GLU A 8 10.76 10.91 -22.38
C GLU A 8 10.20 9.92 -21.33
N GLN A 9 8.96 10.16 -20.90
CA GLN A 9 8.28 9.29 -19.95
C GLN A 9 8.09 7.90 -20.58
N GLY A 10 8.80 6.89 -20.08
CA GLY A 10 8.58 5.49 -20.45
C GLY A 10 7.58 4.81 -19.52
N MET A 11 6.75 3.90 -20.04
CA MET A 11 5.89 3.04 -19.24
C MET A 11 6.63 1.74 -18.90
N TYR A 12 6.73 1.42 -17.61
CA TYR A 12 7.43 0.23 -17.13
C TYR A 12 6.52 -0.60 -16.21
N LYS A 13 6.61 -1.93 -16.30
CA LYS A 13 5.88 -2.86 -15.43
C LYS A 13 6.83 -3.43 -14.38
N MET A 14 6.54 -3.15 -13.11
CA MET A 14 7.24 -3.75 -11.97
C MET A 14 6.36 -4.84 -11.35
N THR A 15 6.97 -5.96 -10.95
CA THR A 15 6.30 -7.00 -10.17
C THR A 15 7.14 -7.23 -8.92
N LYS A 16 6.56 -6.93 -7.75
CA LYS A 16 7.26 -6.97 -6.47
C LYS A 16 6.44 -7.79 -5.48
N LEU A 17 7.09 -8.66 -4.72
CA LEU A 17 6.45 -9.36 -3.61
C LEU A 17 6.26 -8.39 -2.44
N VAL A 18 5.11 -8.51 -1.79
CA VAL A 18 4.73 -7.65 -0.66
C VAL A 18 4.20 -8.52 0.46
N HIS A 19 4.35 -8.03 1.69
CA HIS A 19 3.64 -8.57 2.84
C HIS A 19 2.36 -7.77 3.04
N ALA A 20 1.27 -8.45 3.36
CA ALA A 20 -0.03 -7.82 3.55
C ALA A 20 -0.73 -8.36 4.79
N PHE A 21 -1.21 -7.46 5.64
CA PHE A 21 -1.91 -7.80 6.88
C PHE A 21 -3.31 -7.14 6.89
N PRO A 22 -4.38 -7.87 7.23
CA PRO A 22 -5.69 -7.26 7.42
C PRO A 22 -5.63 -6.16 8.47
N MET A 23 -6.15 -4.97 8.14
CA MET A 23 -6.17 -3.82 9.04
C MET A 23 -7.29 -2.88 8.61
N ASN A 24 -8.16 -2.47 9.54
CA ASN A 24 -9.20 -1.49 9.23
C ASN A 24 -8.63 -0.05 9.24
N ARG A 25 -9.42 0.91 8.77
CA ARG A 25 -9.01 2.33 8.69
C ARG A 25 -8.63 2.91 10.05
N ALA A 26 -9.40 2.62 11.09
CA ALA A 26 -9.15 3.16 12.42
C ALA A 26 -7.82 2.66 12.99
N GLU A 27 -7.54 1.36 12.88
CA GLU A 27 -6.28 0.74 13.30
C GLU A 27 -5.09 1.35 12.56
N TYR A 28 -5.21 1.52 11.23
CA TYR A 28 -4.17 2.13 10.43
C TYR A 28 -3.92 3.60 10.82
N ASN A 29 -4.99 4.39 10.97
CA ASN A 29 -4.86 5.78 11.38
C ASN A 29 -4.27 5.90 12.78
N GLN A 30 -4.67 5.03 13.72
CA GLN A 30 -4.06 4.94 15.05
C GLN A 30 -2.57 4.62 14.99
N MET A 31 -2.16 3.64 14.17
CA MET A 31 -0.74 3.30 13.95
C MET A 31 0.07 4.50 13.42
N ARG A 32 -0.55 5.35 12.58
CA ARG A 32 0.08 6.55 12.01
C ARG A 32 0.00 7.78 12.93
N GLY A 33 -0.70 7.71 14.06
CA GLY A 33 -0.99 8.87 14.91
C GLY A 33 -1.96 9.86 14.27
N TRP A 34 -2.77 9.42 13.32
CA TRP A 34 -3.77 10.24 12.61
C TRP A 34 -5.14 10.08 13.24
N THR A 35 -5.93 11.15 13.22
CA THR A 35 -7.34 11.10 13.60
C THR A 35 -8.17 10.71 12.38
N VAL A 36 -9.06 9.72 12.52
CA VAL A 36 -10.05 9.39 11.48
C VAL A 36 -10.97 10.60 11.31
N LEU A 37 -11.08 11.12 10.08
CA LEU A 37 -11.97 12.25 9.82
C LEU A 37 -13.43 11.79 9.90
N LEU A 38 -14.32 12.68 10.32
CA LEU A 38 -15.75 12.36 10.56
C LEU A 38 -16.50 11.79 9.33
N LYS A 39 -15.92 11.94 8.12
CA LYS A 39 -16.49 11.45 6.85
C LYS A 39 -15.91 10.13 6.38
N GLU A 40 -14.91 9.59 7.08
CA GLU A 40 -14.33 8.28 6.79
C GLU A 40 -15.03 7.21 7.62
N ASP A 41 -15.19 6.02 7.04
CA ASP A 41 -15.69 4.87 7.79
C ASP A 41 -14.49 4.23 8.55
N PRO A 42 -14.49 4.22 9.90
CA PRO A 42 -13.43 3.60 10.67
C PRO A 42 -13.35 2.07 10.45
N GLU A 43 -14.45 1.43 10.08
CA GLU A 43 -14.55 -0.02 9.86
C GLU A 43 -14.21 -0.44 8.42
N ASP A 44 -13.83 0.52 7.57
CA ASP A 44 -13.36 0.28 6.21
C ASP A 44 -12.34 -0.86 6.20
N LYS A 45 -12.71 -1.98 5.57
CA LYS A 45 -11.83 -3.13 5.43
C LYS A 45 -10.68 -2.79 4.48
N GLY A 46 -9.48 -3.16 4.89
CA GLY A 46 -8.29 -2.95 4.08
C GLY A 46 -7.14 -3.86 4.47
N MET A 47 -6.04 -3.63 3.78
CA MET A 47 -4.78 -4.32 3.98
C MET A 47 -3.67 -3.30 4.21
N LEU A 48 -2.92 -3.49 5.28
CA LEU A 48 -1.61 -2.88 5.44
C LEU A 48 -0.63 -3.63 4.53
N VAL A 49 -0.06 -2.94 3.56
CA VAL A 49 0.90 -3.49 2.59
C VAL A 49 2.28 -2.95 2.90
N VAL A 50 3.23 -3.86 3.09
CA VAL A 50 4.64 -3.58 3.35
C VAL A 50 5.48 -4.09 2.18
N THR A 51 6.24 -3.20 1.56
CA THR A 51 7.26 -3.52 0.56
C THR A 51 8.64 -3.47 1.20
N ASP A 52 9.56 -4.35 0.77
CA ASP A 52 10.95 -4.39 1.28
C ASP A 52 11.04 -4.53 2.80
N MET A 53 10.19 -5.38 3.36
CA MET A 53 10.17 -5.68 4.79
C MET A 53 11.57 -6.03 5.30
N ASP A 54 11.93 -5.49 6.47
CA ASP A 54 13.22 -5.70 7.13
C ASP A 54 14.44 -5.12 6.35
N THR A 55 14.22 -4.11 5.51
CA THR A 55 15.29 -3.39 4.79
C THR A 55 15.26 -1.88 5.04
N GLU A 56 16.32 -1.17 4.62
CA GLU A 56 16.38 0.30 4.70
C GLU A 56 15.37 1.00 3.78
N ASP A 57 14.88 0.30 2.74
CA ASP A 57 13.90 0.79 1.78
C ASP A 57 12.46 0.38 2.14
N GLU A 58 12.22 -0.11 3.36
CA GLU A 58 10.90 -0.55 3.81
C GLU A 58 9.86 0.57 3.64
N HIS A 59 8.74 0.22 3.00
CA HIS A 59 7.66 1.17 2.80
C HIS A 59 6.31 0.55 3.12
N ILE A 60 5.56 1.28 3.95
CA ILE A 60 4.26 0.87 4.48
C ILE A 60 3.17 1.74 3.87
N CYS A 61 2.15 1.11 3.29
CA CYS A 61 0.94 1.79 2.82
C CYS A 61 -0.31 0.99 3.16
N TRP A 62 -1.45 1.68 3.31
CA TRP A 62 -2.74 1.03 3.48
C TRP A 62 -3.55 1.12 2.19
N LYS A 63 -4.23 0.03 1.84
CA LYS A 63 -5.12 -0.05 0.68
C LYS A 63 -6.49 -0.53 1.15
N THR A 64 -7.56 0.04 0.58
CA THR A 64 -8.90 -0.54 0.74
C THR A 64 -8.90 -1.97 0.22
N LEU A 65 -9.74 -2.84 0.78
CA LEU A 65 -9.79 -4.25 0.40
C LEU A 65 -10.03 -4.42 -1.10
N ALA A 66 -10.97 -3.66 -1.67
CA ALA A 66 -11.27 -3.69 -3.10
C ALA A 66 -10.07 -3.31 -3.99
N VAL A 67 -9.31 -2.28 -3.62
CA VAL A 67 -8.09 -1.89 -4.35
C VAL A 67 -7.03 -2.98 -4.22
N PHE A 68 -6.87 -3.55 -3.04
CA PHE A 68 -5.91 -4.63 -2.80
C PHE A 68 -6.21 -5.86 -3.65
N GLU A 69 -7.44 -6.38 -3.59
CA GLU A 69 -7.85 -7.59 -4.36
C GLU A 69 -7.75 -7.40 -5.88
N SER A 70 -7.94 -6.18 -6.37
CA SER A 70 -7.79 -5.87 -7.80
C SER A 70 -6.33 -5.82 -8.25
N SER A 71 -5.40 -5.46 -7.35
CA SER A 71 -4.01 -5.12 -7.67
C SER A 71 -3.02 -6.24 -7.33
N PHE A 72 -3.35 -7.07 -6.34
CA PHE A 72 -2.46 -8.10 -5.80
C PHE A 72 -3.02 -9.49 -6.06
N LYS A 73 -2.12 -10.46 -6.21
CA LYS A 73 -2.44 -11.88 -6.28
C LYS A 73 -1.66 -12.59 -5.19
N MET A 74 -2.37 -13.38 -4.39
CA MET A 74 -1.72 -14.27 -3.43
C MET A 74 -0.87 -15.27 -4.21
N ILE A 75 0.41 -15.36 -3.84
CA ILE A 75 1.26 -16.44 -4.30
C ILE A 75 1.16 -17.57 -3.28
N THR A 76 0.64 -18.72 -3.71
CA THR A 76 0.74 -19.95 -2.92
C THR A 76 2.08 -20.60 -3.27
N THR A 77 3.01 -20.62 -2.32
CA THR A 77 4.14 -21.54 -2.43
C THR A 77 3.63 -22.93 -2.11
N GLU A 78 3.54 -23.79 -3.13
CA GLU A 78 3.50 -25.24 -2.91
C GLU A 78 4.89 -25.64 -2.37
N GLU A 79 4.91 -26.36 -1.25
CA GLU A 79 6.12 -26.91 -0.62
C GLU A 79 6.72 -28.08 -1.42
#